data_AF-A0A0W8CFZ9-F1
#
_entry.id   AF-A0A0W8CFZ9-F1
#
_cell.length_a   1.000
_cell.length_b   1.000
_cell.length_c   1.000
_cell.angle_alpha   90.00
_cell.angle_beta   90.00
_cell.angle_gamma   90.00
#
_symmetry.space_group_name_H-M   'P 1'
#
loop_
_entity.id
_entity.type
_entity.pdbx_description
1 polymer ?
#
loop_
_entity_poly.entity_id
_entity_poly.type
_entity_poly.pdbx_seq_one_letter_code
_entity_poly.pdbx_strand_id
1 'polypeptide(L)'
;MPPMLTVYAAIMFFVLYGYSAYNGNKGQFFGLEVYGGTATNADSCNPCTAEQIAYNKGVSKASGLGDLLFNIVGYAFSWGLPFLVRQFGARWVLSCSLLAQALLMAMAFCSSLGFDLFVVAILSVAQGAAFALMVPTIIHVFGGRSDVDIGMYVGVLNSANCFGQLLNYAIGSAVVQTSLGYKLPVFLGGAMSFLGFLVAAFLFKIKMHSM
;
A
#
# COMPACT_ATOMS: atom_id res chain seq x y z
N MET A 1 22.78 -0.87 -10.73
CA MET A 1 21.67 -1.85 -10.87
C MET A 1 21.29 -1.97 -12.34
N PRO A 2 20.93 -3.17 -12.83
CA PRO A 2 20.29 -3.30 -14.14
C PRO A 2 19.10 -2.35 -14.28
N PRO A 3 18.83 -1.79 -15.48
CA PRO A 3 17.78 -0.79 -15.66
C PRO A 3 16.41 -1.27 -15.16
N MET A 4 16.06 -2.53 -15.44
CA MET A 4 14.77 -3.11 -15.03
C MET A 4 14.63 -3.28 -13.52
N LEU A 5 15.72 -3.58 -12.80
CA LEU A 5 15.71 -3.64 -11.34
C LEU A 5 15.65 -2.25 -10.70
N THR A 6 16.18 -1.23 -11.38
CA THR A 6 16.04 0.16 -10.94
C THR A 6 14.58 0.63 -11.06
N VAL A 7 13.92 0.28 -12.17
CA VAL A 7 12.47 0.53 -12.32
C VAL A 7 11.67 -0.21 -11.26
N TYR A 8 12.02 -1.46 -10.97
CA TYR A 8 11.36 -2.23 -9.92
C TYR A 8 11.57 -1.63 -8.52
N ALA A 9 12.79 -1.14 -8.22
CA ALA A 9 13.08 -0.43 -6.98
C ALA A 9 12.20 0.83 -6.81
N ALA A 10 12.03 1.60 -7.90
CA ALA A 10 11.13 2.76 -7.89
C ALA A 10 9.67 2.33 -7.62
N ILE A 11 9.21 1.23 -8.22
CA ILE A 11 7.87 0.69 -7.95
C ILE A 11 7.72 0.29 -6.47
N MET A 12 8.68 -0.45 -5.91
CA MET A 12 8.69 -0.83 -4.49
C MET A 12 8.58 0.40 -3.58
N PHE A 13 9.32 1.46 -3.90
CA PHE A 13 9.26 2.74 -3.19
C PHE A 13 7.83 3.33 -3.20
N PHE A 14 7.19 3.42 -4.37
CA PHE A 14 5.82 3.95 -4.49
C PHE A 14 4.77 3.09 -3.78
N VAL A 15 4.87 1.76 -3.88
CA VAL A 15 3.97 0.82 -3.20
C VAL A 15 4.01 1.06 -1.70
N LEU A 16 5.22 1.09 -1.10
CA LEU A 16 5.32 1.20 0.35
C LEU A 16 5.17 2.61 0.89
N TYR A 17 5.47 3.64 0.12
CA TYR A 17 5.01 4.98 0.47
C TYR A 17 3.48 5.00 0.63
N GLY A 18 2.74 4.51 -0.37
CA GLY A 18 1.27 4.51 -0.33
C GLY A 18 0.70 3.65 0.79
N TYR A 19 1.31 2.48 1.02
CA TYR A 19 0.89 1.56 2.08
C TYR A 19 1.11 2.16 3.47
N SER A 20 2.25 2.79 3.72
CA SER A 20 2.56 3.46 4.98
C SER A 20 1.68 4.69 5.19
N ALA A 21 1.40 5.45 4.13
CA ALA A 21 0.53 6.63 4.20
C ALA A 21 -0.87 6.27 4.73
N TYR A 22 -1.44 5.17 4.25
CA TYR A 22 -2.70 4.65 4.77
C TYR A 22 -2.53 4.07 6.18
N ASN A 23 -1.63 3.10 6.38
CA ASN A 23 -1.56 2.37 7.66
C ASN A 23 -1.17 3.25 8.84
N GLY A 24 -0.34 4.27 8.62
CA GLY A 24 0.01 5.23 9.67
C GLY A 24 -1.16 6.13 10.09
N ASN A 25 -2.16 6.32 9.24
CA ASN A 25 -3.26 7.27 9.46
C ASN A 25 -4.64 6.61 9.59
N LYS A 26 -4.79 5.32 9.29
CA LYS A 26 -6.09 4.63 9.19
C LYS A 26 -6.99 4.80 10.42
N GLY A 27 -6.44 4.70 11.62
CA GLY A 27 -7.23 4.82 12.86
C GLY A 27 -7.85 6.21 13.00
N GLN A 28 -7.03 7.24 12.77
CA GLN A 28 -7.45 8.63 12.82
C GLN A 28 -8.42 8.97 11.68
N PHE A 29 -8.15 8.47 10.46
CA PHE A 29 -9.03 8.65 9.31
C PHE A 29 -10.42 8.07 9.55
N PHE A 30 -10.53 6.81 9.98
CA PHE A 30 -11.85 6.21 10.26
C PHE A 30 -12.53 6.85 11.47
N GLY A 31 -11.79 7.18 12.52
CA GLY A 31 -12.34 7.78 13.73
C GLY A 31 -12.89 9.19 13.50
N LEU A 32 -12.15 10.04 12.79
CA LEU A 32 -12.48 11.45 12.58
C LEU A 32 -13.33 11.66 11.31
N GLU A 33 -12.93 11.08 10.18
CA GLU A 33 -13.50 11.43 8.87
C GLU A 33 -14.66 10.52 8.44
N VAL A 34 -14.64 9.25 8.83
CA VAL A 34 -15.71 8.29 8.48
C VAL A 34 -16.82 8.31 9.53
N TYR A 35 -16.46 8.35 10.81
CA TYR A 35 -17.41 8.31 11.91
C TYR A 35 -17.69 9.68 12.56
N GLY A 36 -17.00 10.75 12.17
CA GLY A 36 -17.25 12.10 12.70
C GLY A 36 -16.98 12.25 14.20
N GLY A 37 -16.11 11.40 14.77
CA GLY A 37 -15.83 11.40 16.19
C GLY A 37 -14.77 12.43 16.60
N THR A 38 -14.42 12.44 17.89
CA THR A 38 -13.32 13.24 18.43
C THR A 38 -12.25 12.35 19.05
N ALA A 39 -10.98 12.65 18.75
CA ALA A 39 -9.84 11.97 19.35
C ALA A 39 -9.53 12.48 20.77
N THR A 40 -10.09 13.62 21.19
CA THR A 40 -9.76 14.26 22.47
C THR A 40 -10.22 13.39 23.65
N ASN A 41 -9.27 12.89 24.44
CA ASN A 41 -9.47 12.01 25.60
C ASN A 41 -10.31 10.74 25.30
N ALA A 42 -10.37 10.31 24.03
CA ALA A 42 -11.14 9.13 23.64
C ALA A 42 -10.54 7.81 24.15
N ASP A 43 -9.25 7.82 24.50
CA ASP A 43 -8.48 6.69 25.04
C ASP A 43 -8.64 6.50 26.56
N SER A 44 -8.99 7.56 27.28
CA SER A 44 -9.00 7.63 28.74
C SER A 44 -10.37 8.01 29.32
N CYS A 45 -11.40 8.13 28.46
CA CYS A 45 -12.72 8.56 28.87
C CYS A 45 -13.44 7.55 29.77
N ASN A 46 -14.04 8.04 30.85
CA ASN A 46 -14.96 7.29 31.70
C ASN A 46 -15.86 8.24 32.52
N PRO A 47 -17.14 8.42 32.16
CA PRO A 47 -17.84 7.91 30.98
C PRO A 47 -17.46 8.65 29.69
N CYS A 48 -17.55 7.97 28.55
CA CYS A 48 -17.23 8.55 27.24
C CYS A 48 -18.40 9.33 26.63
N THR A 49 -18.10 10.42 25.92
CA THR A 49 -19.09 11.14 25.11
C THR A 49 -19.45 10.36 23.85
N ALA A 50 -20.58 10.68 23.23
CA ALA A 50 -21.01 10.03 21.97
C ALA A 50 -19.97 10.19 20.85
N GLU A 51 -19.29 11.34 20.80
CA GLU A 51 -18.23 11.65 19.82
C GLU A 51 -16.98 10.80 20.05
N GLN A 52 -16.59 10.56 21.30
CA GLN A 52 -15.47 9.67 21.65
C GLN A 52 -15.79 8.20 21.32
N ILE A 53 -17.03 7.78 21.55
CA ILE A 53 -17.50 6.44 21.18
C ILE A 53 -17.48 6.25 19.66
N ALA A 54 -17.91 7.26 18.89
CA ALA A 54 -17.87 7.24 17.43
C ALA A 54 -16.42 7.10 16.92
N TYR A 55 -15.48 7.85 17.51
CA TYR A 55 -14.06 7.74 17.20
C TYR A 55 -13.52 6.33 17.48
N ASN A 56 -13.75 5.79 18.68
CA ASN A 56 -13.30 4.45 19.08
C ASN A 56 -13.91 3.35 18.19
N LYS A 57 -15.17 3.52 17.76
CA LYS A 57 -15.82 2.63 16.80
C LYS A 57 -15.13 2.66 15.44
N GLY A 58 -14.74 3.85 14.95
CA GLY A 58 -13.96 3.99 13.72
C GLY A 58 -12.61 3.28 13.79
N VAL A 59 -11.85 3.53 14.87
CA VAL A 59 -10.56 2.87 15.11
C VAL A 59 -10.71 1.34 15.17
N SER A 60 -11.71 0.85 15.89
CA SER A 60 -11.99 -0.59 15.99
C SER A 60 -12.33 -1.23 14.64
N LYS A 61 -13.06 -0.51 13.77
CA LYS A 61 -13.36 -1.00 12.42
C LYS A 61 -12.12 -1.00 11.52
N ALA A 62 -11.29 0.03 11.59
CA ALA A 62 -10.05 0.12 10.80
C ALA A 62 -9.06 -0.98 11.18
N SER A 63 -8.72 -1.10 12.47
CA SER A 63 -7.69 -2.04 12.97
C SER A 63 -8.21 -3.45 13.25
N GLY A 64 -9.53 -3.65 13.26
CA GLY A 64 -10.14 -4.97 13.44
C GLY A 64 -10.59 -5.58 12.11
N LEU A 65 -11.71 -5.07 11.58
CA LEU A 65 -12.30 -5.62 10.36
C LEU A 65 -11.48 -5.29 9.11
N GLY A 66 -10.98 -4.06 9.00
CA GLY A 66 -10.12 -3.64 7.88
C GLY A 66 -8.88 -4.51 7.77
N ASP A 67 -8.16 -4.72 8.87
CA ASP A 67 -6.96 -5.55 8.90
C ASP A 67 -7.26 -7.04 8.64
N LEU A 68 -8.38 -7.56 9.15
CA LEU A 68 -8.80 -8.93 8.83
C LEU A 68 -9.03 -9.12 7.33
N LEU A 69 -9.78 -8.21 6.70
CA LEU A 69 -10.06 -8.25 5.26
C LEU A 69 -8.79 -8.07 4.43
N PHE A 70 -7.94 -7.13 4.82
CA PHE A 70 -6.62 -6.91 4.21
C PHE A 70 -5.82 -8.21 4.16
N ASN A 71 -5.72 -8.91 5.29
CA ASN A 71 -4.96 -10.16 5.37
C ASN A 71 -5.61 -11.29 4.55
N ILE A 72 -6.92 -11.49 4.65
CA ILE A 72 -7.63 -12.54 3.89
C ILE A 72 -7.41 -12.35 2.38
N VAL A 73 -7.60 -11.12 1.87
CA VAL A 73 -7.40 -10.82 0.45
C VAL A 73 -5.93 -10.99 0.06
N GLY A 74 -5.00 -10.53 0.90
CA GLY A 74 -3.56 -10.69 0.65
C GLY A 74 -3.13 -12.15 0.54
N TYR A 75 -3.63 -13.01 1.44
CA TYR A 75 -3.37 -14.45 1.40
C TYR A 75 -3.99 -15.12 0.17
N ALA A 76 -5.26 -14.85 -0.12
CA ALA A 76 -5.93 -15.41 -1.29
C ALA A 76 -5.23 -14.97 -2.59
N PHE A 77 -4.85 -13.69 -2.67
CA PHE A 77 -4.10 -13.15 -3.80
C PHE A 77 -2.73 -13.81 -3.96
N SER A 78 -2.01 -14.06 -2.86
CA SER A 78 -0.69 -14.71 -2.89
C SER A 78 -0.75 -16.11 -3.49
N TRP A 79 -1.83 -16.86 -3.25
CA TRP A 79 -2.05 -18.17 -3.86
C TRP A 79 -2.41 -18.07 -5.35
N GLY A 80 -3.18 -17.06 -5.74
CA GLY A 80 -3.54 -16.81 -7.14
C GLY A 80 -2.43 -16.17 -7.97
N LEU A 81 -1.42 -15.56 -7.34
CA LEU A 81 -0.40 -14.76 -8.01
C LEU A 81 0.39 -15.52 -9.10
N PRO A 82 0.87 -16.77 -8.89
CA PRO A 82 1.56 -17.52 -9.93
C PRO A 82 0.70 -17.71 -11.19
N PHE A 83 -0.59 -17.98 -11.01
CA PHE A 83 -1.53 -18.13 -12.12
C PHE A 83 -1.76 -16.79 -12.85
N LEU A 84 -1.96 -15.70 -12.11
CA LEU A 84 -2.16 -14.36 -12.68
C LEU A 84 -0.93 -13.89 -13.47
N VAL A 85 0.27 -14.10 -12.93
CA VAL A 85 1.53 -13.75 -13.60
C VAL A 85 1.73 -14.59 -14.86
N ARG A 86 1.35 -15.86 -14.84
CA ARG A 86 1.44 -16.72 -16.03
C ARG A 86 0.53 -16.25 -17.16
N GLN A 87 -0.72 -15.89 -16.84
CA GLN A 87 -1.70 -15.47 -17.84
C GLN A 87 -1.49 -14.05 -18.33
N PHE A 88 -1.33 -13.09 -17.42
CA PHE A 88 -1.32 -11.66 -17.74
C PHE A 88 0.09 -11.05 -17.78
N GLY A 89 1.08 -11.72 -17.18
CA GLY A 89 2.45 -11.23 -17.05
C GLY A 89 2.65 -10.34 -15.82
N ALA A 90 3.86 -10.37 -15.26
CA ALA A 90 4.21 -9.62 -14.04
C ALA A 90 3.94 -8.11 -14.15
N ARG A 91 4.16 -7.51 -15.33
CA ARG A 91 3.92 -6.08 -15.58
C ARG A 91 2.46 -5.70 -15.33
N TRP A 92 1.52 -6.44 -15.92
CA TRP A 92 0.10 -6.11 -15.82
C TRP A 92 -0.43 -6.39 -14.43
N VAL A 93 -0.04 -7.51 -13.82
CA VAL A 93 -0.41 -7.81 -12.44
C VAL A 93 0.01 -6.68 -11.50
N LEU A 94 1.29 -6.29 -11.54
CA LEU A 94 1.81 -5.23 -10.68
C LEU A 94 1.16 -3.85 -10.95
N SER A 95 0.92 -3.53 -12.23
CA SER A 95 0.25 -2.29 -12.63
C SER A 95 -1.20 -2.23 -12.13
N CYS A 96 -1.98 -3.30 -12.34
CA CYS A 96 -3.36 -3.37 -11.87
C CYS A 96 -3.44 -3.32 -10.34
N SER A 97 -2.50 -3.94 -9.63
CA SER A 97 -2.44 -3.85 -8.17
C SER A 97 -2.16 -2.42 -7.69
N LEU A 98 -1.23 -1.70 -8.34
CA LEU A 98 -0.96 -0.29 -8.03
C LEU A 98 -2.15 0.62 -8.34
N LEU A 99 -2.90 0.31 -9.41
CA LEU A 99 -4.13 1.02 -9.73
C LEU A 99 -5.21 0.78 -8.66
N ALA A 100 -5.31 -0.45 -8.15
CA ALA A 100 -6.20 -0.75 -7.02
C ALA A 100 -5.78 0.04 -5.76
N GLN A 101 -4.48 0.15 -5.49
CA GLN A 101 -3.96 0.97 -4.41
C GLN A 101 -4.17 2.49 -4.64
N ALA A 102 -4.18 2.95 -5.89
CA ALA A 102 -4.47 4.34 -6.24
C ALA A 102 -5.91 4.77 -5.87
N LEU A 103 -6.82 3.82 -5.63
CA LEU A 103 -8.17 4.09 -5.12
C LEU A 103 -8.17 4.73 -3.73
N LEU A 104 -7.04 4.72 -3.00
CA LEU A 104 -6.85 5.52 -1.79
C LEU A 104 -7.11 7.02 -2.04
N MET A 105 -6.87 7.54 -3.25
CA MET A 105 -7.24 8.93 -3.59
C MET A 105 -8.74 9.17 -3.49
N ALA A 106 -9.55 8.21 -3.96
CA ALA A 106 -11.00 8.29 -3.89
C ALA A 106 -11.50 8.07 -2.45
N MET A 107 -10.88 7.13 -1.72
CA MET A 107 -11.16 6.87 -0.31
C MET A 107 -10.99 8.13 0.54
N ALA A 108 -9.97 8.95 0.27
CA ALA A 108 -9.71 10.17 1.04
C ALA A 108 -10.91 11.15 1.10
N PHE A 109 -11.81 11.11 0.12
CA PHE A 109 -13.00 11.97 0.04
C PHE A 109 -14.32 11.22 0.19
N CYS A 110 -14.28 9.90 0.36
CA CYS A 110 -15.46 9.08 0.57
C CYS A 110 -15.65 8.83 2.08
N SER A 111 -16.88 8.95 2.56
CA SER A 111 -17.24 8.61 3.95
C SER A 111 -18.03 7.30 4.04
N SER A 112 -18.08 6.52 2.95
CA SER A 112 -18.81 5.26 2.92
C SER A 112 -17.97 4.12 3.48
N LEU A 113 -18.35 3.64 4.67
CA LEU A 113 -17.69 2.51 5.33
C LEU A 113 -17.48 1.29 4.41
N GLY A 114 -18.48 0.98 3.57
CA GLY A 114 -18.41 -0.17 2.67
C GLY A 114 -17.35 0.02 1.57
N PHE A 115 -17.26 1.23 1.00
CA PHE A 115 -16.25 1.57 0.01
C PHE A 115 -14.85 1.57 0.63
N ASP A 116 -14.72 2.18 1.80
CA ASP A 116 -13.45 2.28 2.51
C ASP A 116 -12.91 0.90 2.87
N LEU A 117 -13.73 0.01 3.44
CA LEU A 117 -13.34 -1.37 3.74
C LEU A 117 -12.97 -2.16 2.47
N PHE A 118 -13.65 -1.92 1.35
CA PHE A 118 -13.30 -2.54 0.07
C PHE A 118 -11.91 -2.09 -0.41
N VAL A 119 -11.64 -0.78 -0.39
CA VAL A 119 -10.33 -0.22 -0.78
C VAL A 119 -9.21 -0.75 0.13
N VAL A 120 -9.47 -0.85 1.42
CA VAL A 120 -8.52 -1.42 2.39
C VAL A 120 -8.25 -2.89 2.12
N ALA A 121 -9.28 -3.67 1.79
CA ALA A 121 -9.10 -5.09 1.50
C ALA A 121 -8.18 -5.32 0.28
N ILE A 122 -8.39 -4.56 -0.80
CA ILE A 122 -7.62 -4.69 -2.05
C ILE A 122 -6.22 -4.05 -1.96
N LEU A 123 -5.95 -3.21 -0.96
CA LEU A 123 -4.64 -2.58 -0.75
C LEU A 123 -3.51 -3.63 -0.63
N SER A 124 -3.83 -4.78 -0.03
CA SER A 124 -2.90 -5.90 0.17
C SER A 124 -2.34 -6.48 -1.13
N VAL A 125 -3.06 -6.33 -2.23
CA VAL A 125 -2.69 -6.88 -3.55
C VAL A 125 -1.45 -6.19 -4.11
N ALA A 126 -1.30 -4.88 -3.92
CA ALA A 126 -0.12 -4.13 -4.37
C ALA A 126 1.13 -4.52 -3.59
N GLN A 127 1.02 -4.57 -2.26
CA GLN A 127 2.10 -5.01 -1.39
C GLN A 127 2.47 -6.47 -1.68
N GLY A 128 1.48 -7.36 -1.71
CA GLY A 128 1.68 -8.79 -1.97
C GLY A 128 2.36 -9.04 -3.32
N ALA A 129 1.89 -8.39 -4.39
CA ALA A 129 2.52 -8.50 -5.71
C ALA A 129 3.98 -8.00 -5.70
N ALA A 130 4.23 -6.85 -5.08
CA ALA A 130 5.56 -6.24 -5.06
C ALA A 130 6.59 -7.05 -4.24
N PHE A 131 6.19 -7.68 -3.14
CA PHE A 131 7.11 -8.55 -2.40
C PHE A 131 7.30 -9.90 -3.09
N ALA A 132 6.21 -10.54 -3.54
CA ALA A 132 6.30 -11.87 -4.13
C ALA A 132 7.03 -11.87 -5.48
N LEU A 133 6.92 -10.80 -6.28
CA LEU A 133 7.63 -10.67 -7.55
C LEU A 133 9.09 -10.23 -7.41
N MET A 134 9.55 -9.91 -6.20
CA MET A 134 10.91 -9.37 -5.99
C MET A 134 12.00 -10.35 -6.44
N VAL A 135 11.99 -11.57 -5.91
CA VAL A 135 12.99 -12.60 -6.24
C VAL A 135 12.85 -13.09 -7.70
N PRO A 136 11.64 -13.44 -8.20
CA PRO A 136 11.47 -13.82 -9.60
C PRO A 136 11.95 -12.74 -10.58
N THR A 137 11.71 -11.46 -10.28
CA THR A 137 12.18 -10.35 -11.11
C THR A 137 13.70 -10.28 -11.17
N ILE A 138 14.39 -10.49 -10.04
CA ILE A 138 15.87 -10.55 -10.00
C ILE A 138 16.37 -11.71 -10.84
N ILE A 139 15.83 -12.92 -10.63
CA ILE A 139 16.23 -14.13 -11.37
C ILE A 139 16.02 -13.94 -12.87
N HIS A 140 14.88 -13.37 -13.27
CA HIS A 140 14.56 -13.11 -14.67
C HIS A 140 15.54 -12.12 -15.33
N VAL A 141 15.92 -11.05 -14.62
CA VAL A 141 16.86 -10.05 -15.14
C VAL A 141 18.28 -10.61 -15.32
N PHE A 142 18.70 -11.53 -14.44
CA PHE A 142 20.04 -12.14 -14.51
C PHE A 142 20.10 -13.46 -15.30
N GLY A 143 18.96 -14.02 -15.71
CA GLY A 143 18.89 -15.18 -16.61
C GLY A 143 19.45 -16.47 -16.01
N GLY A 144 19.31 -16.69 -14.70
CA GLY A 144 19.77 -17.93 -14.03
C GLY A 144 21.29 -18.06 -13.86
N ARG A 145 22.01 -16.96 -14.03
CA ARG A 145 23.46 -16.86 -13.77
C ARG A 145 23.78 -17.13 -12.29
N SER A 146 24.62 -18.14 -12.04
CA SER A 146 25.02 -18.58 -10.70
C SER A 146 26.11 -17.71 -10.06
N ASP A 147 26.71 -16.79 -10.81
CA ASP A 147 27.72 -15.83 -10.37
C ASP A 147 27.12 -14.55 -9.74
N VAL A 148 25.80 -14.44 -9.70
CA VAL A 148 25.11 -13.25 -9.20
C VAL A 148 24.60 -13.47 -7.78
N ASP A 149 25.04 -12.63 -6.85
CA ASP A 149 24.50 -12.60 -5.49
C ASP A 149 23.09 -11.98 -5.47
N ILE A 150 22.08 -12.84 -5.59
CA ILE A 150 20.66 -12.46 -5.53
C ILE A 150 20.35 -11.71 -4.22
N GLY A 151 21.00 -12.09 -3.11
CA GLY A 151 20.80 -11.51 -1.80
C GLY A 151 21.13 -10.01 -1.76
N MET A 152 22.20 -9.60 -2.45
CA MET A 152 22.56 -8.19 -2.58
C MET A 152 21.44 -7.36 -3.23
N TYR A 153 20.86 -7.85 -4.34
CA TYR A 153 19.79 -7.16 -5.05
C TYR A 153 18.49 -7.12 -4.26
N VAL A 154 18.16 -8.21 -3.55
CA VAL A 154 17.04 -8.22 -2.58
C VAL A 154 17.26 -7.15 -1.53
N GLY A 155 18.48 -7.02 -1.00
CA GLY A 155 18.86 -5.96 -0.05
C GLY A 155 18.59 -4.56 -0.59
N VAL A 156 19.05 -4.25 -1.80
CA VAL A 156 18.82 -2.93 -2.43
C VAL A 156 17.34 -2.65 -2.68
N LEU A 157 16.58 -3.64 -3.16
CA LEU A 157 15.13 -3.48 -3.35
C LEU A 157 14.40 -3.27 -2.03
N ASN A 158 14.82 -3.94 -0.97
CA ASN A 158 14.26 -3.74 0.36
C ASN A 158 14.66 -2.36 0.93
N SER A 159 15.86 -1.85 0.64
CA SER A 159 16.23 -0.47 1.00
C SER A 159 15.34 0.57 0.32
N ALA A 160 15.02 0.39 -0.97
CA ALA A 160 14.09 1.28 -1.68
C ALA A 160 12.69 1.26 -1.06
N ASN A 161 12.23 0.08 -0.65
CA ASN A 161 11.01 -0.09 0.13
C ASN A 161 11.08 0.72 1.45
N CYS A 162 12.07 0.45 2.31
CA CYS A 162 12.21 1.13 3.60
C CYS A 162 12.33 2.66 3.43
N PHE A 163 12.96 3.12 2.36
CA PHE A 163 13.05 4.54 2.04
C PHE A 163 11.67 5.16 1.75
N GLY A 164 10.78 4.45 1.06
CA GLY A 164 9.39 4.90 0.85
C GLY A 164 8.63 5.09 2.16
N GLN A 165 8.79 4.14 3.10
CA GLN A 165 8.18 4.23 4.43
C GLN A 165 8.78 5.39 5.24
N LEU A 166 10.11 5.50 5.25
CA LEU A 166 10.83 6.56 5.96
C LEU A 166 10.40 7.95 5.47
N LEU A 167 10.32 8.15 4.15
CA LEU A 167 9.88 9.41 3.58
C LEU A 167 8.45 9.73 4.01
N ASN A 168 7.55 8.74 3.99
CA ASN A 168 6.17 8.94 4.43
C ASN A 168 6.09 9.38 5.89
N TYR A 169 6.82 8.72 6.80
CA TYR A 169 6.84 9.11 8.22
C TYR A 169 7.49 10.48 8.44
N ALA A 170 8.56 10.80 7.69
CA ALA A 170 9.26 12.07 7.81
C ALA A 170 8.38 13.26 7.46
N ILE A 171 7.52 13.14 6.44
CA ILE A 171 6.64 14.23 6.01
C ILE A 171 5.22 14.13 6.59
N GLY A 172 4.82 12.96 7.08
CA GLY A 172 3.45 12.68 7.53
C GLY A 172 2.96 13.62 8.64
N SER A 173 3.83 13.96 9.60
CA SER A 173 3.49 14.88 10.70
C SER A 173 3.17 16.30 10.21
N ALA A 174 3.90 16.80 9.21
CA ALA A 174 3.64 18.11 8.61
C ALA A 174 2.37 18.10 7.75
N VAL A 175 2.13 17.00 7.03
CA VAL A 175 0.97 16.84 6.14
C VAL A 175 -0.34 16.83 6.92
N VAL A 176 -0.39 16.19 8.10
CA VAL A 176 -1.59 16.11 8.94
C VAL A 176 -1.98 17.47 9.55
N GLN A 177 -1.03 18.39 9.73
CA GLN A 177 -1.30 19.73 10.29
C GLN A 177 -2.00 20.68 9.30
N THR A 178 -2.19 20.26 8.06
CA THR A 178 -2.90 21.06 7.05
C THR A 178 -4.41 21.06 7.25
N SER A 179 -5.12 21.94 6.53
CA SER A 179 -6.58 22.05 6.59
C SER A 179 -7.33 20.79 6.12
N LEU A 180 -6.66 19.88 5.41
CA LEU A 180 -7.22 18.60 4.97
C LEU A 180 -7.01 17.46 5.99
N GLY A 181 -6.30 17.73 7.09
CA GLY A 181 -6.12 16.79 8.20
C GLY A 181 -5.63 15.41 7.76
N TYR A 182 -6.28 14.36 8.25
CA TYR A 182 -5.93 12.97 7.96
C TYR A 182 -6.39 12.47 6.57
N LYS A 183 -7.12 13.28 5.80
CA LYS A 183 -7.43 12.97 4.39
C LYS A 183 -6.20 13.13 3.50
N LEU A 184 -5.37 14.13 3.77
CA LEU A 184 -4.25 14.48 2.91
C LEU A 184 -3.17 13.39 2.84
N PRO A 185 -2.74 12.77 3.96
CA PRO A 185 -1.81 11.63 3.90
C PRO A 185 -2.36 10.47 3.08
N VAL A 186 -3.64 10.11 3.26
CA VAL A 186 -4.30 9.01 2.53
C VAL A 186 -4.36 9.33 1.03
N PHE A 187 -4.72 10.56 0.67
CA PHE A 187 -4.72 11.03 -0.71
C PHE A 187 -3.32 11.00 -1.35
N LEU A 188 -2.30 11.52 -0.65
CA LEU A 188 -0.92 11.47 -1.11
C LEU A 188 -0.41 10.03 -1.27
N GLY A 189 -0.85 9.12 -0.40
CA GLY A 189 -0.58 7.70 -0.54
C GLY A 189 -1.10 7.15 -1.86
N GLY A 190 -2.37 7.43 -2.18
CA GLY A 190 -2.97 7.04 -3.45
C GLY A 190 -2.32 7.71 -4.67
N ALA A 191 -1.95 8.99 -4.57
CA ALA A 191 -1.27 9.71 -5.65
C ALA A 191 0.11 9.12 -5.96
N MET A 192 0.87 8.76 -4.92
CA MET A 192 2.16 8.09 -5.07
C MET A 192 2.00 6.69 -5.68
N SER A 193 0.95 5.95 -5.30
CA SER A 193 0.64 4.66 -5.93
C SER A 193 0.18 4.80 -7.38
N PHE A 194 -0.51 5.89 -7.74
CA PHE A 194 -0.83 6.20 -9.13
C PHE A 194 0.42 6.51 -9.96
N LEU A 195 1.37 7.27 -9.41
CA LEU A 195 2.69 7.45 -10.04
C LEU A 195 3.42 6.11 -10.20
N GLY A 196 3.36 5.26 -9.17
CA GLY A 196 3.84 3.88 -9.24
C GLY A 196 3.18 3.09 -10.37
N PHE A 197 1.86 3.20 -10.54
CA PHE A 197 1.12 2.60 -11.65
C PHE A 197 1.66 3.10 -13.00
N LEU A 198 1.88 4.39 -13.18
CA LEU A 198 2.45 4.92 -14.43
C LEU A 198 3.86 4.35 -14.69
N VAL A 199 4.70 4.27 -13.65
CA VAL A 199 6.04 3.68 -13.76
C VAL A 199 5.96 2.19 -14.13
N ALA A 200 5.11 1.42 -13.47
CA ALA A 200 4.90 0.00 -13.78
C ALA A 200 4.30 -0.19 -15.19
N ALA A 201 3.30 0.60 -15.55
CA ALA A 201 2.60 0.49 -16.80
C ALA A 201 3.50 0.87 -17.98
N PHE A 202 4.34 1.90 -17.88
CA PHE A 202 5.13 2.40 -19.03
C PHE A 202 6.60 1.99 -19.04
N LEU A 203 7.25 1.90 -17.87
CA LEU A 203 8.69 1.69 -17.76
C LEU A 203 9.07 0.24 -17.43
N PHE A 204 8.20 -0.51 -16.76
CA PHE A 204 8.48 -1.90 -16.39
C PHE A 204 8.20 -2.86 -17.55
N LYS A 205 9.12 -2.94 -18.50
CA LYS A 205 9.00 -3.73 -19.74
C LYS A 205 9.40 -5.20 -19.58
N ILE A 206 9.20 -5.80 -18.41
CA ILE A 206 9.48 -7.23 -18.18
C ILE A 206 8.33 -8.08 -18.70
N LYS A 207 8.67 -9.09 -19.53
CA LYS A 207 7.74 -10.14 -19.99
C LYS A 207 8.05 -11.44 -19.27
N MET A 208 7.63 -11.51 -18.00
CA MET A 208 7.73 -12.72 -17.18
C MET A 208 6.36 -13.42 -17.17
N HIS A 209 6.26 -14.53 -17.90
CA HIS A 209 5.08 -15.41 -18.00
C HIS A 209 5.23 -16.71 -17.18
N SER A 210 6.33 -16.86 -16.45
CA SER A 210 6.52 -17.90 -15.44
C SER A 210 7.29 -17.29 -14.28
N MET A 211 6.84 -17.58 -13.06
CA MET A 211 7.64 -17.41 -11.85
C MET A 211 8.51 -18.64 -11.61
#